data_AF-A0A383TVN6-F1
#
_entry.id   AF-A0A383TVN6-F1
#
_cell.length_a   1.000
_cell.length_b   1.000
_cell.length_c   1.000
_cell.angle_alpha   90.00
_cell.angle_beta   90.00
_cell.angle_gamma   90.00
#
_symmetry.space_group_name_H-M   'P 1'
#
loop_
_entity.id
_entity.type
_entity.pdbx_description
1 polymer ?
#
loop_
_entity_poly.entity_id
_entity_poly.type
_entity_poly.pdbx_seq_one_letter_code
_entity_poly.pdbx_strand_id
1 'polypeptide(L)' 'MLTLKKKDMITKFKIGERVLISPQITGYSDWVEATVFEIEENPFVGIVINVKTDDGIIFFEKEDMFKPFNEKELCMQ' A
#
# COMPACT_ATOMS: atom_id res chain seq x y z
N MET A 1 -28.26 18.42 1.57
CA MET A 1 -27.05 17.95 0.86
C MET A 1 -25.93 17.95 1.90
N LEU A 2 -25.58 16.79 2.43
CA LEU A 2 -24.48 16.69 3.40
C LEU A 2 -23.18 16.71 2.61
N THR A 3 -22.50 17.85 2.58
CA THR A 3 -21.14 17.94 2.05
C THR A 3 -20.21 17.28 3.05
N LEU A 4 -19.88 16.00 2.83
CA LEU A 4 -18.80 15.33 3.56
C LEU A 4 -17.52 16.11 3.27
N LYS A 5 -16.96 16.77 4.28
CA LYS A 5 -15.62 17.33 4.17
C LYS A 5 -14.68 16.17 3.91
N LYS A 6 -14.05 16.15 2.73
CA LYS A 6 -13.00 15.19 2.39
C LYS A 6 -11.91 15.33 3.46
N LYS A 7 -11.78 14.33 4.31
CA LYS A 7 -10.63 14.21 5.20
C LYS A 7 -9.54 13.67 4.29
N ASP A 8 -8.54 14.49 4.01
CA ASP A 8 -7.39 14.05 3.22
C ASP A 8 -6.79 12.83 3.93
N MET A 9 -6.97 11.65 3.33
CA MET A 9 -6.38 10.43 3.85
C MET A 9 -4.93 10.46 3.37
N ILE A 10 -3.99 10.68 4.29
CA ILE A 10 -2.58 10.77 3.98
C ILE A 10 -1.99 9.36 4.08
N THR A 11 -1.68 8.77 2.94
CA THR A 11 -0.85 7.56 2.86
C THR A 11 0.62 7.94 2.88
N LYS A 12 1.46 7.04 3.41
CA LYS A 12 2.92 7.16 3.32
C LYS A 12 3.50 6.64 1.99
N PHE A 13 2.69 5.94 1.18
CA PHE A 13 3.12 5.32 -0.06
C PHE A 13 2.78 6.18 -1.27
N LYS A 14 3.54 6.02 -2.36
CA LYS A 14 3.27 6.67 -3.66
C LYS A 14 3.25 5.67 -4.81
N ILE A 15 2.51 5.99 -5.86
CA ILE A 15 2.53 5.22 -7.11
C ILE A 15 3.97 5.20 -7.67
N GLY A 16 4.42 4.02 -8.10
CA GLY A 16 5.78 3.74 -8.54
C GLY A 16 6.75 3.37 -7.43
N GLU A 17 6.34 3.42 -6.16
CA GLU A 17 7.19 3.00 -5.03
C GLU A 17 7.30 1.48 -4.93
N ARG A 18 8.52 1.00 -4.60
CA ARG A 18 8.75 -0.39 -4.22
C ARG A 18 8.37 -0.61 -2.76
N VAL A 19 7.59 -1.65 -2.53
CA VAL A 19 7.11 -2.05 -1.20
C VAL A 19 7.28 -3.56 -1.01
N LEU A 20 7.20 -3.96 0.24
CA LEU A 20 7.19 -5.35 0.69
C LEU A 20 5.77 -5.71 1.13
N ILE A 21 5.20 -6.77 0.56
CA ILE A 21 3.88 -7.32 0.87
C ILE A 21 3.99 -8.32 2.01
N SER A 22 3.10 -8.20 2.99
CA SER A 22 3.03 -9.10 4.15
C SER A 22 2.84 -10.58 3.74
N PRO A 23 3.61 -11.51 4.33
CA PRO A 23 3.37 -12.96 4.29
C PRO A 23 1.90 -13.38 4.52
N GLN A 24 1.16 -12.61 5.32
CA GLN A 24 -0.24 -12.90 5.64
C GLN A 24 -1.18 -12.79 4.43
N ILE A 25 -0.84 -11.96 3.44
CA ILE A 25 -1.61 -11.83 2.20
C ILE A 25 -1.11 -12.81 1.16
N THR A 26 0.21 -12.93 1.05
CA THR A 26 0.82 -13.71 -0.03
C THR A 26 0.76 -15.22 0.23
N GLY A 27 0.66 -15.63 1.50
CA GLY A 27 0.72 -17.02 1.92
C GLY A 27 2.14 -17.60 1.90
N TYR A 28 3.16 -16.81 1.56
CA TYR A 28 4.56 -17.22 1.59
C TYR A 28 5.18 -17.03 2.98
N SER A 29 6.37 -17.61 3.19
CA SER A 29 7.15 -17.40 4.42
C SER A 29 7.73 -15.99 4.52
N ASP A 30 8.11 -15.43 3.37
CA ASP A 30 8.88 -14.20 3.27
C ASP A 30 8.04 -13.04 2.69
N TRP A 31 8.51 -11.83 2.96
CA TRP A 31 7.93 -10.62 2.37
C TRP A 31 8.20 -10.59 0.87
N VAL A 32 7.19 -10.25 0.09
CA VAL A 32 7.29 -10.23 -1.37
C VAL A 32 7.43 -8.80 -1.86
N GLU A 33 8.40 -8.55 -2.73
CA GLU A 33 8.55 -7.26 -3.37
C GLU A 33 7.47 -7.00 -4.41
N ALA A 34 6.94 -5.79 -4.43
CA ALA A 34 6.02 -5.32 -5.45
C ALA A 34 6.11 -3.81 -5.64
N THR A 35 5.53 -3.33 -6.73
CA THR A 35 5.48 -1.92 -7.07
C THR A 35 4.05 -1.42 -6.94
N VAL A 36 3.85 -0.31 -6.22
CA VAL A 36 2.55 0.36 -6.14
C VAL A 36 2.18 0.89 -7.52
N PHE A 37 1.02 0.51 -8.04
CA PHE A 37 0.53 1.03 -9.33
C PHE A 37 -0.73 1.89 -9.18
N GLU A 38 -1.46 1.75 -8.08
CA GLU A 38 -2.67 2.52 -7.80
C GLU A 38 -2.90 2.66 -6.29
N ILE A 39 -3.47 3.80 -5.89
CA ILE A 39 -3.86 4.10 -4.51
C ILE A 39 -5.34 4.51 -4.57
N GLU A 40 -6.20 3.69 -3.98
CA GLU A 40 -7.65 3.87 -4.01
C GLU A 40 -8.14 4.47 -2.69
N GLU A 41 -8.97 5.51 -2.76
CA GLU A 41 -9.75 6.01 -1.62
C GLU A 41 -11.08 5.25 -1.55
N ASN A 42 -11.11 4.14 -0.83
CA ASN A 42 -12.33 3.37 -0.67
C ASN A 42 -13.24 3.96 0.44
N PRO A 43 -14.51 4.27 0.16
CA PRO A 43 -15.39 4.93 1.13
C PRO A 43 -15.74 4.09 2.37
N PHE A 44 -15.51 2.76 2.33
CA PHE A 44 -15.82 1.86 3.44
C PHE A 44 -14.59 1.50 4.26
N VAL A 45 -13.46 1.23 3.60
CA VAL A 45 -12.24 0.71 4.27
C VAL A 45 -11.10 1.71 4.35
N GLY A 46 -11.21 2.87 3.70
CA GLY A 46 -10.16 3.88 3.66
C GLY A 46 -9.20 3.69 2.50
N ILE A 47 -7.92 4.00 2.70
CA ILE A 47 -6.89 3.84 1.67
C ILE A 47 -6.62 2.35 1.41
N VAL A 48 -6.68 1.98 0.14
CA VAL A 48 -6.27 0.66 -0.36
C VAL A 48 -5.09 0.84 -1.30
N ILE A 49 -4.01 0.10 -1.05
CA ILE A 49 -2.80 0.12 -1.86
C ILE A 49 -2.86 -1.05 -2.83
N ASN A 50 -2.80 -0.76 -4.12
CA ASN A 50 -2.76 -1.76 -5.18
C ASN A 50 -1.31 -1.89 -5.69
N VAL A 51 -0.77 -3.11 -5.62
CA VAL A 51 0.62 -3.40 -5.97
C VAL A 51 0.70 -4.54 -6.98
N LYS A 52 1.79 -4.54 -7.76
CA LYS A 52 2.09 -5.58 -8.73
C LYS A 52 3.52 -6.08 -8.54
N THR A 53 3.67 -7.39 -8.41
CA THR A 53 4.97 -8.07 -8.35
C THR A 53 5.62 -8.14 -9.74
N ASP A 54 6.91 -8.45 -9.80
CA ASP A 54 7.65 -8.49 -11.08
C ASP A 54 7.19 -9.65 -12.00
N ASP A 55 6.69 -10.74 -11.42
CA ASP A 55 6.05 -11.86 -12.13
C ASP A 55 4.59 -11.56 -12.53
N GLY A 56 4.08 -10.38 -12.18
CA GLY A 56 2.82 -9.85 -12.65
C GLY A 56 1.60 -10.19 -11.79
N ILE A 57 1.79 -10.75 -10.60
CA ILE A 57 0.72 -10.99 -9.62
C ILE A 57 0.31 -9.66 -9.00
N ILE A 58 -1.01 -9.47 -8.83
CA ILE A 58 -1.59 -8.26 -8.27
C ILE A 58 -2.10 -8.55 -6.87
N PHE A 59 -1.77 -7.66 -5.93
CA PHE A 59 -2.28 -7.67 -4.56
C PHE A 59 -2.88 -6.30 -4.22
N PHE A 60 -3.91 -6.29 -3.39
CA PHE A 60 -4.52 -5.06 -2.88
C PHE A 60 -4.96 -5.28 -1.44
N GLU A 61 -4.60 -4.36 -0.55
CA GLU A 61 -5.01 -4.37 0.85
C GLU A 61 -4.79 -3.00 1.48
N LYS A 62 -5.10 -2.87 2.78
CA LYS A 62 -4.79 -1.70 3.59
C LYS A 62 -3.29 -1.50 3.76
N GLU A 63 -2.91 -0.24 4.02
CA GLU A 63 -1.51 0.19 4.17
C GLU A 63 -0.70 -0.58 5.22
N ASP A 64 -1.34 -1.13 6.25
CA ASP A 64 -0.68 -1.86 7.35
C ASP A 64 -0.13 -3.22 6.91
N MET A 65 -0.58 -3.73 5.77
CA MET A 65 -0.06 -4.97 5.18
C MET A 65 1.16 -4.77 4.29
N PHE A 66 1.63 -3.53 4.14
CA PHE A 66 2.79 -3.18 3.34
C PHE A 66 3.87 -2.51 4.18
N LYS A 67 5.12 -2.73 3.79
CA LYS A 67 6.28 -2.00 4.30
C LYS A 67 7.01 -1.32 3.15
N PRO A 68 7.62 -0.15 3.37
CA PRO A 68 8.55 0.43 2.40
C PRO A 68 9.69 -0.54 2.15
N PHE A 69 10.13 -0.64 0.90
CA PHE A 69 11.25 -1.50 0.54
C PHE A 69 12.57 -1.04 1.18
N ASN A 70 12.76 0.29 1.32
CA ASN A 70 13.90 0.88 2.00
C ASN A 70 13.47 1.40 3.38
N GLU A 71 13.72 0.62 4.44
CA GLU A 71 13.42 1.02 5.83
C GLU A 71 14.19 2.30 6.28
N LYS A 72 15.22 2.73 5.55
CA LYS A 72 16.05 3.90 5.89
C LYS A 72 15.37 5.27 5.72
N GLU A 73 14.24 5.37 5.00
CA GLU A 73 13.62 6.68 4.75
C GLU A 73 12.54 7.11 5.77
N LEU A 74 12.15 6.25 6.73
CA LEU A 74 11.06 6.55 7.67
C LEU A 74 11.48 6.94 9.09
N CYS A 75 12.77 7.00 9.40
CA CYS A 75 13.27 7.38 10.73
C CYS A 75 13.81 8.82 10.83
N MET A 76 13.60 9.66 9.81
CA MET A 76 14.06 11.07 9.84
C MET A 76 12.99 12.02 9.31
N GLN A 77 11.93 12.23 10.08
CA GLN A 77 11.06 13.40 9.96
C GLN A 77 10.44 13.76 11.31
#